data_AF-A0A553ZWU0-F1
#
_entry.id   AF-A0A553ZWU0-F1
#
_cell.length_a   1.000
_cell.length_b   1.000
_cell.length_c   1.000
_cell.angle_alpha   90.00
_cell.angle_beta   90.00
_cell.angle_gamma   90.00
#
_symmetry.space_group_name_H-M   'P 1'
#
loop_
_entity.id
_entity.type
_entity.pdbx_description
1 polymer ?
#
loop_
_entity_poly.entity_id
_entity_poly.type
_entity_poly.pdbx_seq_one_letter_code
_entity_poly.pdbx_strand_id
1 'polypeptide(L)'
;MTGIDPGASMMQILEEEVMPHYDLESFELTKSSEQAMMQQLDNAYQNQEPIVVTLWNPHYAFEDYDLKYLEDPDQVFGETDDIYYIGRNGIKEDFSEVDRWLKNSFFTEEQLSDLLSLRQEIGAASEWIENNRDVVDEWLD
;
A
#
# COMPACT_ATOMS: atom_id res chain seq x y z
N MET A 1 10.14 0.61 16.34
CA MET A 1 9.61 0.54 14.95
C MET A 1 8.14 0.87 15.02
N THR A 2 7.66 1.73 14.14
CA THR A 2 6.26 2.15 14.12
C THR A 2 5.53 1.39 13.02
N GLY A 3 4.71 0.43 13.43
CA GLY A 3 3.91 -0.39 12.52
C GLY A 3 2.54 0.20 12.25
N ILE A 4 1.78 -0.51 11.41
CA ILE A 4 0.40 -0.17 11.03
C ILE A 4 -0.60 -1.05 11.82
N ASP A 5 -1.79 -1.24 11.26
CA ASP A 5 -2.84 -2.08 11.84
C ASP A 5 -2.33 -3.51 12.12
N PRO A 6 -2.52 -4.05 13.34
CA PRO A 6 -1.99 -5.36 13.71
C PRO A 6 -2.62 -6.52 12.94
N GLY A 7 -3.76 -6.29 12.28
CA GLY A 7 -4.42 -7.28 11.42
C GLY A 7 -3.84 -7.35 10.00
N ALA A 8 -2.95 -6.43 9.61
CA ALA A 8 -2.34 -6.44 8.29
C ALA A 8 -1.38 -7.64 8.15
N SER A 9 -1.42 -8.32 7.00
CA SER A 9 -0.54 -9.47 6.72
C SER A 9 0.94 -9.10 6.86
N MET A 10 1.33 -7.92 6.38
CA MET A 10 2.70 -7.41 6.50
C MET A 10 3.16 -7.21 7.96
N MET A 11 2.24 -6.88 8.88
CA MET A 11 2.57 -6.78 10.31
C MET A 11 2.82 -8.15 10.93
N GLN A 12 2.10 -9.18 10.49
CA GLN A 12 2.31 -10.55 10.94
C GLN A 12 3.66 -11.08 10.45
N ILE A 13 3.97 -10.90 9.16
CA ILE A 13 5.26 -11.27 8.58
C ILE A 13 6.41 -10.53 9.29
N LEU A 14 6.27 -9.22 9.54
CA LEU A 14 7.28 -8.45 10.27
C LEU A 14 7.53 -9.00 11.68
N GLU A 15 6.48 -9.22 12.46
CA GLU A 15 6.56 -9.62 13.87
C GLU A 15 6.98 -11.09 14.05
N GLU A 16 6.43 -11.99 13.23
CA GLU A 16 6.56 -13.43 13.41
C GLU A 16 7.70 -14.06 12.59
N GLU A 17 8.13 -13.41 11.49
CA GLU A 17 9.14 -13.97 10.57
C GLU A 17 10.38 -13.09 10.48
N VAL A 18 10.23 -11.83 10.06
CA VAL A 18 11.36 -10.91 9.79
C VAL A 18 12.13 -10.59 11.07
N MET A 19 11.44 -10.20 12.14
CA MET A 19 12.09 -9.82 13.39
C MET A 19 12.89 -10.98 14.00
N PRO A 20 12.35 -12.21 14.13
CA PRO A 20 13.13 -13.36 14.58
C PRO A 20 14.28 -13.74 13.63
N HIS A 21 14.06 -13.68 12.32
CA HIS A 21 15.07 -14.07 11.32
C HIS A 21 16.32 -13.19 11.37
N TYR A 22 16.16 -11.89 11.62
CA TYR A 22 17.25 -10.92 11.68
C TYR A 22 17.68 -10.54 13.11
N ASP A 23 17.29 -11.32 14.13
CA ASP A 23 17.60 -11.06 15.55
C ASP A 23 17.14 -9.65 16.03
N LEU A 24 16.03 -9.13 15.47
CA LEU A 24 15.49 -7.81 15.77
C LEU A 24 14.50 -7.80 16.95
N GLU A 25 14.36 -8.91 17.67
CA GLU A 25 13.41 -9.05 18.79
C GLU A 25 13.67 -8.06 19.94
N SER A 26 14.87 -7.48 20.03
CA SER A 26 15.18 -6.41 20.99
C SER A 26 14.55 -5.06 20.62
N PHE A 27 14.09 -4.88 19.38
CA PHE A 27 13.39 -3.68 18.95
C PHE A 27 11.90 -3.79 19.28
N GLU A 28 11.34 -2.72 19.84
CA GLU A 28 9.89 -2.65 20.05
C GLU A 28 9.17 -2.39 18.73
N LEU A 29 8.19 -3.22 18.38
CA LEU A 29 7.24 -2.99 17.29
C LEU A 29 5.93 -2.42 17.85
N THR A 30 5.69 -1.14 17.65
CA THR A 30 4.45 -0.48 18.06
C THR A 30 3.37 -0.73 17.02
N LYS A 31 2.31 -1.47 17.40
CA LYS A 31 1.11 -1.69 16.58
C LYS A 31 0.24 -0.44 16.60
N SER A 32 -0.12 0.11 15.44
CA SER A 32 -0.88 1.36 15.36
C SER A 32 -1.89 1.34 14.20
N SER A 33 -2.00 2.41 13.43
CA SER A 33 -2.74 2.49 12.16
C SER A 33 -1.86 3.21 11.13
N GLU A 34 -2.16 3.09 9.84
CA GLU A 34 -1.45 3.84 8.80
C GLU A 34 -1.38 5.33 9.12
N GLN A 35 -2.50 5.95 9.50
CA GLN A 35 -2.55 7.38 9.83
C GLN A 35 -1.66 7.74 11.02
N ALA A 36 -1.64 6.91 12.07
CA ALA A 36 -0.81 7.14 13.24
C ALA A 36 0.68 6.96 12.90
N MET A 37 1.03 5.93 12.12
CA MET A 37 2.38 5.69 11.61
C MET A 37 2.87 6.89 10.78
N MET A 38 2.05 7.39 9.87
CA MET A 38 2.38 8.55 9.03
C MET A 38 2.57 9.83 9.84
N GLN A 39 1.78 10.05 10.89
CA GLN A 39 1.99 11.18 11.80
C GLN A 39 3.30 11.07 12.58
N GLN A 40 3.70 9.86 13.01
CA GLN A 40 5.00 9.66 13.66
C GLN A 40 6.15 9.87 12.68
N LEU A 41 6.00 9.40 11.43
CA LEU A 41 6.95 9.63 10.35
C LEU A 41 7.14 11.12 10.09
N ASP A 42 6.06 11.88 9.89
CA ASP A 42 6.14 13.32 9.67
C ASP A 42 6.86 14.03 10.82
N ASN A 43 6.45 13.78 12.07
CA ASN A 43 7.09 14.38 13.24
C ASN A 43 8.60 14.08 13.31
N ALA A 44 9.01 12.82 13.10
CA ALA A 44 10.41 12.45 13.12
C ALA A 44 11.18 13.07 11.95
N TYR A 45 10.58 13.11 10.76
CA TYR A 45 11.18 13.70 9.57
C TYR A 45 11.42 15.22 9.74
N GLN A 46 10.42 15.96 10.23
CA GLN A 46 10.55 17.40 10.51
C GLN A 46 11.61 17.69 11.58
N ASN A 47 11.72 16.81 12.59
CA ASN A 47 12.69 16.95 13.68
C ASN A 47 14.07 16.37 13.36
N GLN A 48 14.26 15.78 12.16
CA GLN A 48 15.48 15.08 11.76
C GLN A 48 15.88 13.95 12.73
N GLU A 49 14.87 13.27 13.28
CA GLU A 49 15.03 12.15 14.20
C GLU A 49 15.00 10.81 13.46
N PRO A 50 15.81 9.81 13.89
CA PRO A 50 15.76 8.49 13.30
C PRO A 50 14.38 7.84 13.50
N ILE A 51 13.81 7.28 12.42
CA ILE A 51 12.60 6.47 12.49
C ILE A 51 12.70 5.25 11.57
N VAL A 52 12.05 4.17 11.97
CA VAL A 52 11.81 2.97 11.15
C VAL A 52 10.32 2.68 11.20
N VAL A 53 9.69 2.63 10.04
CA VAL A 53 8.25 2.42 9.87
C VAL A 53 7.98 1.22 8.97
N THR A 54 6.82 0.59 9.15
CA THR A 54 6.31 -0.43 8.21
C THR A 54 5.56 0.28 7.08
N LEU A 55 6.05 0.15 5.84
CA LEU A 55 5.55 0.88 4.65
C LEU A 55 5.63 0.01 3.38
N TRP A 56 4.87 0.36 2.35
CA TRP A 56 4.74 -0.40 1.09
C TRP A 56 4.71 0.52 -0.13
N ASN A 57 4.90 -0.06 -1.32
CA ASN A 57 4.72 0.61 -2.61
C ASN A 57 3.52 0.02 -3.36
N PRO A 58 2.80 0.83 -4.16
CA PRO A 58 2.91 2.29 -4.25
C PRO A 58 2.27 3.00 -3.04
N HIS A 59 2.87 4.11 -2.59
CA HIS A 59 2.36 4.93 -1.48
C HIS A 59 2.90 6.37 -1.56
N TYR A 60 2.04 7.37 -1.30
CA TYR A 60 2.35 8.81 -1.44
C TYR A 60 3.53 9.28 -0.57
N ALA A 61 3.84 8.57 0.52
CA ALA A 61 4.95 8.89 1.41
C ALA A 61 6.31 8.92 0.69
N PHE A 62 6.49 8.14 -0.38
CA PHE A 62 7.75 8.16 -1.13
C PHE A 62 7.91 9.39 -2.03
N GLU A 63 6.83 10.13 -2.30
CA GLU A 63 6.88 11.42 -2.99
C GLU A 63 7.10 12.57 -2.00
N ASP A 64 6.48 12.49 -0.83
CA ASP A 64 6.51 13.54 0.19
C ASP A 64 7.79 13.55 1.04
N TYR A 65 8.45 12.40 1.18
CA TYR A 65 9.60 12.20 2.07
C TYR A 65 10.76 11.50 1.34
N ASP A 66 11.99 11.88 1.67
CA ASP A 66 13.21 11.18 1.21
C ASP A 66 13.40 9.89 2.02
N LEU A 67 12.67 8.84 1.63
CA LEU A 67 12.69 7.52 2.26
C LEU A 67 13.52 6.53 1.45
N LYS A 68 14.00 5.50 2.14
CA LYS A 68 14.63 4.34 1.51
C LYS A 68 14.14 3.06 2.16
N TYR A 69 14.02 2.02 1.35
CA TYR A 69 13.86 0.68 1.87
C TYR A 69 15.13 0.21 2.57
N LEU A 70 14.95 -0.55 3.65
CA LEU A 70 16.02 -1.39 4.19
C LEU A 70 16.10 -2.65 3.35
N GLU A 71 17.31 -3.09 3.04
CA GLU A 71 17.52 -4.31 2.27
C GLU A 71 17.03 -5.54 3.06
N ASP A 72 16.29 -6.41 2.39
CA ASP A 72 15.89 -7.73 2.88
C ASP A 72 16.64 -8.81 2.08
N PRO A 73 17.91 -9.10 2.43
CA PRO A 73 18.78 -9.94 1.60
C PRO A 73 18.29 -11.39 1.47
N ASP A 74 17.56 -11.89 2.47
CA ASP A 74 17.02 -13.25 2.48
C ASP A 74 15.55 -13.31 2.02
N GLN A 75 14.98 -12.16 1.61
CA GLN A 75 13.61 -12.02 1.07
C GLN A 75 12.54 -12.59 2.03
N VAL A 76 12.67 -12.33 3.33
CA VAL A 76 11.74 -12.81 4.36
C VAL A 76 10.36 -12.15 4.24
N PHE A 77 10.30 -10.91 3.75
CA PHE A 77 9.01 -10.29 3.39
C PHE A 77 8.33 -10.92 2.17
N GLY A 78 9.06 -11.75 1.41
CA GLY A 78 8.61 -12.34 0.16
C GLY A 78 9.11 -11.59 -1.08
N GLU A 79 8.63 -12.04 -2.24
CA GLU A 79 8.81 -11.33 -3.50
C GLU A 79 7.80 -10.18 -3.64
N THR A 80 7.92 -9.41 -4.72
CA THR A 80 6.91 -8.39 -5.07
C THR A 80 5.52 -9.01 -5.16
N ASP A 81 4.55 -8.36 -4.52
CA ASP A 81 3.15 -8.79 -4.49
C ASP A 81 2.31 -8.06 -5.54
N ASP A 82 1.19 -8.65 -5.90
CA ASP A 82 0.19 -8.09 -6.82
C ASP A 82 -1.09 -7.73 -6.06
N ILE A 83 -1.79 -6.69 -6.52
CA ILE A 83 -3.10 -6.33 -5.96
C ILE A 83 -4.20 -7.06 -6.73
N TYR A 84 -5.03 -7.83 -6.00
CA TYR A 84 -6.10 -8.63 -6.59
C TYR A 84 -7.49 -8.14 -6.20
N TYR A 85 -8.41 -8.15 -7.16
CA TYR A 85 -9.85 -8.02 -6.89
C TYR A 85 -10.44 -9.37 -6.46
N ILE A 86 -11.08 -9.38 -5.29
CA ILE A 86 -11.75 -10.58 -4.77
C ILE A 86 -13.25 -10.30 -4.62
N GLY A 87 -14.06 -11.04 -5.37
CA GLY A 87 -15.51 -11.00 -5.29
C GLY A 87 -16.09 -12.14 -4.44
N ARG A 88 -17.26 -11.93 -3.84
CA ARG A 88 -17.98 -13.01 -3.15
C ARG A 88 -18.44 -14.09 -4.14
N ASN A 89 -18.70 -15.29 -3.63
CA ASN A 89 -19.39 -16.32 -4.40
C ASN A 89 -20.73 -15.78 -4.96
N GLY A 90 -21.01 -16.06 -6.23
CA GLY A 90 -22.22 -15.58 -6.91
C GLY A 90 -22.12 -14.19 -7.54
N ILE A 91 -21.00 -13.47 -7.38
CA ILE A 91 -20.89 -12.07 -7.86
C ILE A 91 -21.06 -11.97 -9.38
N LYS A 92 -20.58 -12.96 -10.13
CA LYS A 92 -20.68 -13.02 -11.59
C LYS A 92 -22.13 -13.18 -12.05
N GLU A 93 -22.89 -14.01 -11.35
CA GLU A 93 -24.29 -14.27 -11.65
C GLU A 93 -25.16 -13.07 -11.31
N ASP A 94 -24.90 -12.44 -10.17
CA ASP A 94 -25.68 -11.31 -9.68
C ASP A 94 -25.32 -9.99 -10.40
N PHE A 95 -24.04 -9.81 -10.76
CA PHE A 95 -23.49 -8.56 -11.29
C PHE A 95 -22.47 -8.80 -12.41
N SER A 96 -22.89 -9.48 -13.47
CA SER A 96 -22.01 -9.83 -14.61
C SER A 96 -21.25 -8.65 -15.23
N GLU A 97 -21.86 -7.45 -15.27
CA GLU A 97 -21.21 -6.24 -15.78
C GLU A 97 -20.05 -5.78 -14.89
N VAL A 98 -20.26 -5.75 -13.57
CA VAL A 98 -19.21 -5.38 -12.59
C VAL A 98 -18.11 -6.44 -12.55
N ASP A 99 -18.46 -7.73 -12.62
CA ASP A 99 -17.47 -8.81 -12.71
C ASP A 99 -16.56 -8.64 -13.93
N ARG A 100 -17.11 -8.23 -15.08
CA ARG A 100 -16.30 -7.92 -16.27
C ARG A 100 -15.40 -6.72 -16.03
N TRP A 101 -15.94 -5.61 -15.52
CA TRP A 101 -15.14 -4.40 -15.28
C TRP A 101 -13.96 -4.65 -14.34
N LEU A 102 -14.18 -5.36 -13.23
CA LEU A 102 -13.13 -5.69 -12.28
C LEU A 102 -12.08 -6.66 -12.86
N LYS A 103 -12.45 -7.49 -13.83
CA LYS A 103 -11.49 -8.39 -14.51
C LYS A 103 -10.65 -7.71 -15.56
N ASN A 104 -11.19 -6.67 -16.20
CA ASN A 104 -10.45 -5.86 -17.16
C ASN A 104 -9.62 -4.78 -16.48
N SER A 105 -10.03 -4.33 -15.28
CA SER A 105 -9.33 -3.31 -14.52
C SER A 105 -7.97 -3.80 -14.04
N PHE A 106 -6.95 -3.03 -14.39
CA PHE A 106 -5.58 -3.24 -13.94
C PHE A 106 -4.89 -1.87 -13.88
N PHE A 107 -4.08 -1.67 -12.85
CA PHE A 107 -3.23 -0.49 -12.70
C PHE A 107 -1.77 -0.89 -12.85
N THR A 108 -1.04 -0.15 -13.67
CA THR A 108 0.44 -0.14 -13.56
C THR A 108 0.86 0.58 -12.27
N GLU A 109 2.09 0.34 -11.81
CA GLU A 109 2.63 1.04 -10.64
C GLU A 109 2.60 2.57 -10.81
N GLU A 110 2.95 3.07 -11.99
CA GLU A 110 2.88 4.50 -12.34
C GLU A 110 1.46 5.04 -12.23
N GLN A 111 0.48 4.37 -12.85
CA GLN A 111 -0.93 4.78 -12.80
C GLN A 111 -1.50 4.78 -11.38
N LEU A 112 -1.15 3.78 -10.57
CA LEU A 112 -1.60 3.72 -9.18
C LEU A 112 -0.91 4.78 -8.32
N SER A 113 0.39 5.05 -8.51
CA SER A 113 1.09 6.15 -7.84
C SER A 113 0.47 7.50 -8.20
N ASP A 114 0.22 7.74 -9.49
CA ASP A 114 -0.43 8.95 -9.99
C ASP A 114 -1.82 9.15 -9.38
N LEU A 115 -2.60 8.08 -9.19
CA LEU A 115 -3.90 8.16 -8.52
C LEU A 115 -3.75 8.46 -7.02
N LEU A 116 -2.79 7.81 -6.35
CA LEU A 116 -2.57 7.98 -4.91
C LEU A 116 -1.99 9.37 -4.56
N SER A 117 -1.23 9.99 -5.48
CA SER A 117 -0.65 11.33 -5.31
C SER A 117 -1.71 12.44 -5.29
N LEU A 118 -2.88 12.21 -5.89
CA LEU A 118 -4.04 13.12 -5.81
C LEU A 118 -4.66 13.16 -4.39
N ARG A 119 -4.21 12.26 -3.51
CA ARG A 119 -4.65 12.12 -2.11
C ARG A 119 -6.15 11.80 -2.02
N GLN A 120 -6.65 11.49 -0.82
CA GLN A 120 -8.07 11.21 -0.60
C GLN A 120 -8.94 12.50 -0.65
N GLU A 121 -8.63 13.43 -1.54
CA GLU A 121 -9.45 14.60 -1.77
C GLU A 121 -10.77 14.19 -2.45
N ILE A 122 -11.86 14.85 -2.06
CA ILE A 122 -13.15 14.63 -2.70
C ILE A 122 -13.03 15.05 -4.16
N GLY A 123 -13.11 14.08 -5.07
CA GLY A 123 -13.01 14.31 -6.52
C GLY A 123 -11.73 13.78 -7.16
N ALA A 124 -10.73 13.35 -6.38
CA ALA A 124 -9.45 12.83 -6.90
C ALA A 124 -9.66 11.69 -7.92
N ALA A 125 -10.52 10.72 -7.62
CA ALA A 125 -10.83 9.64 -8.55
C ALA A 125 -11.50 10.16 -9.84
N SER A 126 -12.38 11.15 -9.76
CA SER A 126 -13.03 11.72 -10.94
C SER A 126 -12.04 12.46 -11.82
N GLU A 127 -11.15 13.27 -11.23
CA GLU A 127 -10.07 13.95 -11.93
C GLU A 127 -9.13 12.95 -12.61
N TRP A 128 -8.74 11.89 -11.89
CA TRP A 128 -7.90 10.84 -12.47
C TRP A 128 -8.58 10.16 -13.66
N ILE A 129 -9.87 9.83 -13.54
CA ILE A 129 -10.66 9.24 -14.64
C ILE A 129 -10.72 10.19 -15.84
N GLU A 130 -10.92 11.49 -15.62
CA GLU A 130 -10.96 12.50 -16.70
C GLU A 130 -9.63 12.59 -17.44
N ASN A 131 -8.51 12.43 -16.73
CA ASN A 131 -7.17 12.47 -17.30
C ASN A 131 -6.70 11.13 -17.89
N ASN A 132 -7.34 10.01 -17.54
CA ASN A 132 -6.96 8.64 -17.95
C ASN A 132 -8.13 7.90 -18.62
N ARG A 133 -8.92 8.61 -19.43
CA ARG A 133 -10.14 8.08 -20.07
C ARG A 133 -9.90 6.88 -20.95
N ASP A 134 -8.78 6.86 -21.68
CA ASP A 134 -8.35 5.74 -22.50
C ASP A 134 -8.18 4.46 -21.67
N VAL A 135 -7.51 4.55 -20.52
CA VAL A 135 -7.31 3.42 -19.61
C VAL A 135 -8.64 2.94 -19.02
N VAL A 136 -9.47 3.87 -18.54
CA VAL A 136 -10.74 3.52 -17.90
C VAL A 136 -11.74 2.93 -18.89
N ASP A 137 -11.77 3.43 -20.13
CA ASP A 137 -12.67 2.91 -21.15
C ASP A 137 -12.33 1.47 -21.55
N GLU A 138 -11.04 1.08 -21.54
CA GLU A 138 -10.63 -0.33 -21.70
C GLU A 138 -11.14 -1.23 -20.57
N TRP A 139 -11.30 -0.70 -19.35
CA TRP A 139 -11.88 -1.48 -18.25
C TRP A 139 -13.38 -1.72 -18.43
N LEU A 140 -14.08 -0.79 -19.09
CA LEU A 140 -15.54 -0.83 -19.23
C LEU A 140 -16.05 -1.71 -20.37
N ASP A 141 -15.19 -2.01 -21.36
CA ASP A 141 -15.49 -2.81 -22.57
C ASP A 141 -15.76 -4.30 -22.28
#